data_AF-A0A1B6KAP5-F1
#
_entry.id   AF-A0A1B6KAP5-F1
#
_cell.length_a   1.000
_cell.length_b   1.000
_cell.length_c   1.000
_cell.angle_alpha   90.00
_cell.angle_beta   90.00
_cell.angle_gamma   90.00
#
_symmetry.space_group_name_H-M   'P 1'
#
loop_
_entity.id
_entity.type
_entity.pdbx_description
1 polymer ?
#
loop_
_entity_poly.entity_id
_entity_poly.type
_entity_poly.pdbx_seq_one_letter_code
_entity_poly.pdbx_strand_id
1 'polypeptide(L)'
;MSNFAPLWTGSYTKTKGELTKRVLHYLDESKVGEYVGGVPSSHYPSGEQWDFPNGWPPQQSILIEGLLRLQTPAAVRTARLYADKWLRSNYKGYQVFGKMFEKYDVELCGQTGTGGEYEAQTGFGWTIGVNMQILNHWGRYINLHDNTSSPCL
;
A
#
# COMPACT_ATOMS: atom_id res chain seq x y z
N MET A 1 0.36 -6.11 9.45
CA MET A 1 1.33 -5.86 8.35
C MET A 1 2.81 -5.78 8.74
N SER A 2 3.17 -5.72 10.02
CA SER A 2 4.58 -5.66 10.46
C SER A 2 5.42 -6.89 10.09
N ASN A 3 4.79 -8.03 9.77
CA ASN A 3 5.45 -9.27 9.37
C ASN A 3 6.25 -9.18 8.06
N PHE A 4 6.10 -8.10 7.28
CA PHE A 4 6.95 -7.81 6.11
C PHE A 4 8.22 -7.01 6.45
N ALA A 5 8.36 -6.49 7.67
CA ALA A 5 9.54 -5.73 8.06
C ALA A 5 10.87 -6.50 7.86
N PRO A 6 10.98 -7.81 8.17
CA PRO A 6 12.21 -8.57 7.90
C PRO A 6 12.56 -8.66 6.41
N LEU A 7 11.54 -8.67 5.54
CA LEU A 7 11.73 -8.66 4.10
C LEU A 7 12.32 -7.32 3.65
N TRP A 8 11.76 -6.23 4.17
CA TRP A 8 12.27 -4.89 3.96
C TRP A 8 13.70 -4.79 4.50
N THR A 9 14.00 -5.07 5.76
CA THR A 9 15.34 -4.90 6.34
C THR A 9 16.40 -5.88 5.80
N GLY A 10 16.02 -6.88 5.01
CA GLY A 10 16.94 -7.93 4.57
C GLY A 10 17.28 -8.95 5.67
N SER A 11 16.48 -9.00 6.73
CA SER A 11 16.69 -9.85 7.90
C SER A 11 16.08 -11.24 7.69
N TYR A 12 16.63 -12.00 6.75
CA TYR A 12 16.19 -13.37 6.44
C TYR A 12 17.37 -14.26 6.03
N THR A 13 17.23 -15.58 6.22
CA THR A 13 18.25 -16.57 5.86
C THR A 13 17.92 -17.36 4.59
N LYS A 14 16.67 -17.28 4.12
CA LYS A 14 16.17 -18.02 2.97
C LYS A 14 16.56 -17.36 1.65
N THR A 15 16.56 -18.14 0.57
CA THR A 15 16.81 -17.60 -0.77
C THR A 15 15.68 -16.66 -1.19
N LYS A 16 16.00 -15.66 -2.03
CA LYS A 16 15.00 -14.71 -2.53
C LYS A 16 13.86 -15.40 -3.29
N GLY A 17 14.15 -16.50 -4.00
CA GLY A 17 13.15 -17.33 -4.70
C GLY A 17 12.20 -18.05 -3.76
N GLU A 18 12.71 -18.65 -2.68
CA GLU A 18 11.86 -19.30 -1.66
C GLU A 18 10.99 -18.26 -0.93
N LEU A 19 11.58 -17.12 -0.55
CA LEU A 19 10.86 -16.03 0.11
C LEU A 19 9.76 -15.47 -0.77
N THR A 20 10.03 -15.29 -2.07
CA THR A 20 9.01 -14.86 -3.04
C THR A 20 7.80 -15.79 -2.98
N LYS A 21 7.99 -17.11 -3.08
CA LYS A 21 6.88 -18.07 -3.06
C LYS A 21 6.07 -17.96 -1.76
N ARG A 22 6.76 -17.92 -0.61
CA ARG A 22 6.12 -17.84 0.72
C ARG A 22 5.33 -16.54 0.91
N VAL A 23 5.93 -15.40 0.54
CA VAL A 23 5.32 -14.08 0.69
C VAL A 23 4.12 -13.94 -0.23
N LEU A 24 4.24 -14.35 -1.50
CA LEU A 24 3.12 -14.27 -2.44
C LEU A 24 1.98 -15.19 -2.05
N HIS A 25 2.28 -16.42 -1.59
CA HIS A 25 1.26 -17.31 -1.04
C HIS A 25 0.54 -16.68 0.18
N TYR A 26 1.27 -16.04 1.08
CA TYR A 26 0.65 -15.37 2.23
C TYR A 26 -0.23 -14.18 1.81
N LEU A 27 0.20 -13.38 0.84
CA LEU A 27 -0.58 -12.25 0.33
C LEU A 27 -1.89 -12.72 -0.35
N ASP A 28 -1.83 -13.85 -1.03
CA ASP A 28 -2.99 -14.50 -1.66
C ASP A 28 -3.97 -15.05 -0.60
N GLU A 29 -3.48 -15.87 0.34
CA GLU A 29 -4.29 -16.45 1.42
C GLU A 29 -4.92 -15.40 2.34
N SER A 30 -4.21 -14.30 2.60
CA SER A 30 -4.73 -13.19 3.41
C SER A 30 -5.71 -12.30 2.65
N LYS A 31 -5.85 -12.45 1.33
CA LYS A 31 -6.74 -11.65 0.48
C LYS A 31 -6.48 -10.15 0.51
N VAL A 32 -5.34 -9.71 1.04
CA VAL A 32 -4.98 -8.26 1.07
C VAL A 32 -4.81 -7.68 -0.33
N GLY A 33 -4.62 -8.53 -1.35
CA GLY A 33 -4.62 -8.15 -2.74
C GLY A 33 -5.99 -7.75 -3.31
N GLU A 34 -7.11 -8.02 -2.63
CA GLU A 34 -8.46 -7.70 -3.11
C GLU A 34 -8.82 -6.22 -2.90
N TYR A 35 -8.22 -5.56 -1.90
CA TYR A 35 -8.47 -4.16 -1.58
C TYR A 35 -7.92 -3.22 -2.66
N VAL A 36 -8.68 -2.17 -2.98
CA VAL A 36 -8.36 -1.22 -4.07
C VAL A 36 -7.45 -0.07 -3.62
N GLY A 37 -7.47 0.25 -2.32
CA GLY A 37 -6.76 1.38 -1.73
C GLY A 37 -5.38 1.05 -1.13
N GLY A 38 -4.86 -0.16 -1.32
CA GLY A 38 -3.62 -0.66 -0.70
C GLY A 38 -3.88 -1.81 0.26
N VAL A 39 -2.94 -2.09 1.18
CA VAL A 39 -3.10 -3.15 2.19
C VAL A 39 -3.48 -2.58 3.57
N PRO A 40 -4.41 -3.21 4.32
CA PRO A 40 -4.81 -2.71 5.63
C PRO A 40 -3.76 -3.04 6.69
N SER A 41 -3.77 -2.31 7.81
CA SER A 41 -2.87 -2.57 8.94
C SER A 41 -3.02 -3.98 9.52
N SER A 42 -4.27 -4.41 9.64
CA SER A 42 -4.71 -5.72 10.12
C SER A 42 -6.01 -6.13 9.40
N HIS A 43 -6.49 -7.36 9.65
CA HIS A 43 -7.82 -7.80 9.22
C HIS A 43 -8.90 -7.60 10.28
N TYR A 44 -8.56 -7.03 11.44
CA TYR A 44 -9.46 -6.94 12.57
C TYR A 44 -10.10 -5.55 12.63
N PRO A 45 -11.43 -5.42 12.52
CA PRO A 45 -12.12 -4.12 12.55
C PRO A 45 -12.39 -3.68 14.00
N SER A 46 -11.35 -3.28 14.73
CA SER A 46 -11.48 -2.85 16.13
C SER A 46 -12.11 -1.47 16.30
N GLY A 47 -12.07 -0.62 15.27
CA GLY A 47 -12.37 0.81 15.36
C GLY A 47 -11.15 1.68 15.70
N GLU A 48 -10.00 1.06 15.99
CA GLU A 48 -8.73 1.76 16.22
C GLU A 48 -8.03 2.16 14.92
N GLN A 49 -7.14 3.15 15.00
CA GLN A 49 -6.51 3.71 13.78
C GLN A 49 -5.58 2.74 13.05
N TRP A 50 -4.96 1.80 13.78
CA TRP A 50 -3.97 0.84 13.26
C TRP A 50 -4.57 -0.53 12.95
N ASP A 51 -5.85 -0.54 12.60
CA ASP A 51 -6.63 -1.74 12.33
C ASP A 51 -7.49 -1.55 11.07
N PHE A 52 -8.19 -2.61 10.66
CA PHE A 52 -9.05 -2.57 9.48
C PHE A 52 -10.14 -1.49 9.63
N PRO A 53 -10.44 -0.68 8.58
CA PRO A 53 -9.97 -0.76 7.19
C PRO A 53 -8.77 0.16 6.87
N ASN A 54 -8.05 0.65 7.87
CA ASN A 54 -7.04 1.68 7.66
C ASN A 54 -5.72 1.12 7.07
N GLY A 55 -5.33 1.70 5.94
CA GLY A 55 -4.02 1.52 5.30
C GLY A 55 -3.11 2.72 5.56
N TRP A 56 -1.90 2.46 6.05
CA TRP A 56 -0.93 3.51 6.37
C TRP A 56 0.23 3.56 5.37
N PRO A 57 0.65 4.75 4.93
CA PRO A 57 1.71 4.91 3.94
C PRO A 57 3.02 4.17 4.32
N PRO A 58 3.52 4.22 5.57
CA PRO A 58 4.71 3.46 5.96
C PRO A 58 4.60 1.94 5.76
N GLN A 59 3.42 1.36 6.02
CA GLN A 59 3.21 -0.09 5.85
C GLN A 59 3.20 -0.47 4.37
N GLN A 60 2.65 0.39 3.50
CA GLN A 60 2.71 0.19 2.06
C GLN A 60 4.15 0.19 1.57
N SER A 61 4.94 1.19 1.99
CA SER A 61 6.36 1.30 1.65
C SER A 61 7.14 0.05 2.08
N ILE A 62 6.94 -0.43 3.31
CA ILE A 62 7.61 -1.64 3.81
C ILE A 62 7.30 -2.86 2.93
N LEU A 63 6.03 -3.08 2.58
CA LEU A 63 5.63 -4.19 1.70
C LEU A 63 6.24 -4.06 0.31
N ILE A 64 6.07 -2.90 -0.32
CA ILE A 64 6.46 -2.61 -1.70
C ILE A 64 7.99 -2.71 -1.86
N GLU A 65 8.74 -2.05 -1.00
CA GLU A 65 10.22 -2.09 -1.01
C GLU A 65 10.76 -3.46 -0.60
N GLY A 66 10.10 -4.15 0.33
CA GLY A 66 10.45 -5.53 0.69
C GLY A 66 10.33 -6.48 -0.49
N LEU A 67 9.22 -6.42 -1.24
CA LEU A 67 9.04 -7.20 -2.46
C LEU A 67 10.07 -6.83 -3.54
N LEU A 68 10.37 -5.55 -3.72
CA LEU A 68 11.41 -5.10 -4.66
C LEU A 68 12.79 -5.68 -4.34
N ARG A 69 13.16 -5.76 -3.05
CA ARG A 69 14.45 -6.30 -2.60
C ARG A 69 14.65 -7.78 -2.96
N LEU A 70 13.56 -8.54 -3.16
CA LEU A 70 13.63 -9.92 -3.64
C LEU A 70 14.11 -10.04 -5.10
N GLN A 71 13.92 -9.00 -5.91
CA GLN A 71 14.39 -8.93 -7.31
C GLN A 71 13.94 -10.11 -8.21
N THR A 72 13.01 -10.95 -7.76
CA THR A 72 12.42 -11.99 -8.60
C THR A 72 11.35 -11.36 -9.49
N PRO A 73 11.15 -11.85 -10.72
CA PRO A 73 10.13 -11.28 -11.62
C PRO A 73 8.73 -11.25 -11.00
N ALA A 74 8.37 -12.28 -10.22
CA ALA A 74 7.08 -12.34 -9.54
C ALA A 74 6.96 -11.28 -8.43
N ALA A 75 7.98 -11.15 -7.56
CA ALA A 75 7.94 -10.16 -6.48
C ALA A 75 7.92 -8.73 -7.03
N VAL A 76 8.70 -8.43 -8.07
CA VAL A 76 8.72 -7.09 -8.70
C VAL A 76 7.36 -6.75 -9.34
N ARG A 77 6.70 -7.71 -9.99
CA ARG A 77 5.34 -7.50 -10.52
C ARG A 77 4.33 -7.22 -9.41
N THR A 78 4.39 -7.98 -8.33
CA THR A 78 3.50 -7.78 -7.17
C THR A 78 3.78 -6.45 -6.48
N ALA A 79 5.04 -6.04 -6.33
CA ALA A 79 5.40 -4.74 -5.78
C ALA A 79 4.79 -3.60 -6.62
N ARG A 80 4.89 -3.70 -7.95
CA ARG A 80 4.29 -2.73 -8.88
C ARG A 80 2.77 -2.68 -8.76
N LEU A 81 2.10 -3.82 -8.60
CA LEU A 81 0.65 -3.87 -8.40
C LEU A 81 0.23 -3.07 -7.16
N TYR A 82 0.88 -3.29 -6.02
CA TYR A 82 0.56 -2.56 -4.78
C TYR A 82 0.93 -1.08 -4.87
N ALA A 83 2.03 -0.74 -5.54
CA ALA A 83 2.40 0.64 -5.83
C ALA A 83 1.34 1.38 -6.66
N ASP A 84 0.82 0.75 -7.71
CA ASP A 84 -0.22 1.31 -8.57
C ASP A 84 -1.53 1.53 -7.79
N LYS A 85 -2.00 0.53 -7.05
CA LYS A 85 -3.19 0.63 -6.19
C LYS A 85 -3.08 1.80 -5.20
N TRP A 86 -1.96 1.86 -4.48
CA TRP A 86 -1.72 2.91 -3.49
C TRP A 86 -1.69 4.31 -4.12
N LEU A 87 -0.94 4.49 -5.21
CA LEU A 87 -0.82 5.78 -5.89
C LEU A 87 -2.15 6.24 -6.50
N ARG A 88 -2.93 5.32 -7.10
CA ARG A 88 -4.27 5.64 -7.63
C ARG A 88 -5.19 6.14 -6.53
N SER A 89 -5.21 5.46 -5.38
CA SER A 89 -6.03 5.90 -4.24
C SER A 89 -5.61 7.26 -3.72
N ASN A 90 -4.30 7.47 -3.54
CA ASN A 90 -3.79 8.76 -3.10
C ASN A 90 -4.10 9.89 -4.09
N TYR A 91 -3.93 9.63 -5.38
CA TYR A 91 -4.21 10.60 -6.44
C TYR A 91 -5.71 10.92 -6.53
N LYS A 92 -6.57 9.91 -6.44
CA LYS A 92 -8.03 10.08 -6.41
C LYS A 92 -8.47 10.94 -5.23
N GLY A 93 -7.96 10.64 -4.04
CA GLY A 93 -8.23 11.45 -2.84
C GLY A 93 -7.76 12.90 -3.00
N TYR A 94 -6.56 13.09 -3.55
CA TYR A 94 -6.05 14.43 -3.84
C TYR A 94 -6.92 15.20 -4.85
N GLN A 95 -7.37 14.55 -5.93
CA GLN A 95 -8.25 15.17 -6.92
C GLN A 95 -9.61 15.60 -6.33
N VAL A 96 -10.17 14.80 -5.42
CA VAL A 96 -11.50 15.07 -4.83
C VAL A 96 -11.42 16.11 -3.71
N PHE A 97 -10.43 15.99 -2.82
CA PHE A 97 -10.38 16.77 -1.58
C PHE A 97 -9.33 17.89 -1.59
N GLY A 98 -8.48 17.96 -2.62
CA GLY A 98 -7.39 18.93 -2.73
C GLY A 98 -6.24 18.72 -1.74
N LYS A 99 -6.22 17.59 -1.03
CA LYS A 99 -5.26 17.29 0.05
C LYS A 99 -4.97 15.80 0.13
N MET A 100 -3.80 15.46 0.69
CA MET A 100 -3.42 14.09 1.03
C MET A 100 -3.67 13.83 2.52
N PHE A 101 -4.10 12.61 2.85
CA PHE A 101 -4.48 12.21 4.21
C PHE A 101 -3.34 11.49 4.92
N GLU A 102 -3.40 11.42 6.26
CA GLU A 102 -2.46 10.64 7.07
C GLU A 102 -2.57 9.12 6.81
N LYS A 103 -3.80 8.64 6.55
CA LYS A 103 -4.16 7.24 6.36
C LYS A 103 -5.36 7.15 5.41
N TYR A 104 -5.48 6.03 4.72
CA TYR A 104 -6.51 5.82 3.70
C TYR A 104 -7.35 4.61 4.04
N ASP A 105 -8.62 4.63 3.63
CA ASP A 105 -9.47 3.45 3.65
C ASP A 105 -9.05 2.53 2.49
N VAL A 106 -8.73 1.27 2.77
CA VAL A 106 -8.28 0.34 1.72
C VAL A 106 -9.42 -0.22 0.89
N GLU A 107 -10.65 -0.20 1.40
CA GLU A 107 -11.86 -0.63 0.69
C GLU A 107 -12.39 0.47 -0.24
N LEU A 108 -12.22 1.73 0.16
CA LEU A 108 -12.80 2.87 -0.53
C LEU A 108 -11.72 3.74 -1.20
N CYS A 109 -11.64 3.66 -2.52
CA CYS A 109 -10.61 4.40 -3.23
C CYS A 109 -10.70 5.92 -3.03
N GLY A 110 -9.59 6.54 -2.63
CA GLY A 110 -9.46 7.97 -2.43
C GLY A 110 -10.08 8.51 -1.14
N GLN A 111 -10.67 7.65 -0.31
CA GLN A 111 -11.22 8.06 0.99
C GLN A 111 -10.13 8.06 2.06
N THR A 112 -10.27 8.99 3.00
CA THR A 112 -9.49 8.98 4.23
C THR A 112 -9.89 7.78 5.08
N GLY A 113 -8.93 7.21 5.80
CA GLY A 113 -9.25 6.26 6.86
C GLY A 113 -9.93 6.95 8.05
N THR A 114 -10.51 6.14 8.94
CA THR A 114 -11.32 6.60 10.09
C THR A 114 -10.83 5.98 11.40
N GLY A 115 -11.52 6.25 12.51
CA GLY A 115 -11.23 5.65 13.81
C GLY A 115 -10.13 6.33 14.63
N GLY A 116 -10.03 5.90 15.89
CA GLY A 116 -9.15 6.41 16.94
C GLY A 116 -9.56 7.71 17.62
N GLU A 117 -8.60 8.31 18.33
CA GLU A 117 -8.83 9.38 19.31
C GLU A 117 -9.03 10.79 18.74
N TYR A 118 -8.69 11.03 17.46
CA TYR A 118 -8.73 12.37 16.86
C TYR A 118 -9.04 12.35 15.35
N GLU A 119 -9.45 13.50 14.82
CA GLU A 119 -9.77 13.68 13.40
C GLU A 119 -8.54 13.53 12.50
N ALA A 120 -8.74 12.91 11.33
CA ALA A 120 -7.66 12.62 10.39
C ALA A 120 -6.90 13.90 9.96
N GLN A 121 -5.57 13.86 10.07
CA GLN A 121 -4.70 14.97 9.69
C GLN A 121 -4.45 15.03 8.17
N THR A 122 -4.08 16.20 7.66
CA THR A 122 -3.95 16.47 6.21
C THR A 122 -2.58 17.07 5.87
N GLY A 123 -2.12 16.88 4.62
CA GLY A 123 -0.79 17.32 4.19
C GLY A 123 0.36 16.48 4.75
N PHE A 124 0.06 15.23 5.15
CA PHE A 124 0.90 14.44 6.04
C PHE A 124 2.23 13.99 5.38
N GLY A 125 3.35 14.23 6.09
CA GLY A 125 4.70 14.08 5.56
C GLY A 125 5.05 12.68 5.05
N TRP A 126 4.64 11.61 5.75
CA TRP A 126 4.89 10.25 5.25
C TRP A 126 4.10 9.93 3.98
N THR A 127 2.98 10.59 3.71
CA THR A 127 2.09 10.23 2.60
C THR A 127 2.72 10.76 1.34
N ILE A 128 3.10 12.03 1.42
CA ILE A 128 3.91 12.70 0.40
C ILE A 128 5.22 11.93 0.20
N GLY A 129 5.94 11.61 1.27
CA GLY A 129 7.23 10.90 1.19
C GLY A 129 7.14 9.54 0.52
N VAL A 130 6.16 8.71 0.90
CA VAL A 130 5.96 7.38 0.32
C VAL A 130 5.48 7.49 -1.13
N ASN A 131 4.56 8.41 -1.44
CA ASN A 131 4.13 8.63 -2.83
C ASN A 131 5.31 9.04 -3.70
N MET A 132 6.17 9.96 -3.24
CA MET A 132 7.38 10.36 -3.95
C MET A 132 8.39 9.23 -4.09
N GLN A 133 8.57 8.39 -3.06
CA GLN A 133 9.41 7.19 -3.15
C GLN A 133 8.94 6.25 -4.27
N ILE A 134 7.65 5.95 -4.31
CA ILE A 134 7.06 5.05 -5.31
C ILE A 134 7.16 5.68 -6.71
N LEU A 135 6.85 6.97 -6.84
CA LEU A 135 6.95 7.70 -8.11
C LEU A 135 8.39 7.82 -8.63
N ASN A 136 9.37 7.95 -7.73
CA ASN A 136 10.78 7.95 -8.11
C ASN A 136 11.19 6.61 -8.76
N HIS A 137 10.63 5.48 -8.29
CA HIS A 137 10.92 4.16 -8.84
C HIS A 137 10.08 3.83 -10.10
N TRP A 138 8.76 4.07 -10.07
CA TRP A 138 7.82 3.62 -11.10
C TRP A 138 7.09 4.73 -11.86
N GLY A 139 7.33 6.01 -11.59
CA GLY A 139 6.54 7.12 -12.13
C GLY A 139 6.48 7.15 -13.66
N ARG A 140 7.50 6.64 -14.36
CA ARG A 140 7.52 6.51 -15.83
C ARG A 140 6.61 5.40 -16.38
N TYR A 141 6.18 4.47 -15.51
CA TYR A 141 5.46 3.26 -15.85
C TYR A 141 4.05 3.21 -15.26
N ILE A 142 3.64 4.23 -14.52
CA ILE A 142 2.32 4.32 -13.89
C ILE A 142 1.51 5.38 -14.63
N ASN A 143 0.29 5.00 -15.01
CA ASN A 143 -0.70 5.92 -15.58
C ASN A 143 -1.84 6.07 -14.58
N LEU A 144 -1.96 7.25 -13.98
CA LEU A 144 -2.98 7.56 -12.97
C LEU A 144 -4.30 8.08 -13.57
N HIS A 145 -4.39 8.20 -14.90
CA HIS A 145 -5.64 8.56 -15.57
C HIS A 145 -6.51 7.31 -15.74
N ASP A 146 -7.60 7.25 -14.99
CA ASP A 146 -8.60 6.20 -15.15
C ASP A 146 -9.49 6.51 -16.38
N ASN A 147 -9.45 5.66 -17.40
CA ASN A 147 -10.43 5.69 -18.50
C ASN A 147 -11.75 5.07 -17.99
N THR A 148 -12.52 5.86 -17.24
CA THR A 148 -13.93 5.67 -16.86
C THR A 148 -14.50 4.24 -16.87
N SER A 149 -14.55 3.62 -15.69
CA SER A 149 -15.73 2.91 -15.14
C SER A 149 -15.45 2.29 -13.76
N SER A 150 -14.18 2.13 -13.39
CA SER A 150 -13.78 1.63 -12.08
C SER A 150 -12.55 2.39 -11.56
N PRO A 151 -12.71 3.39 -10.66
CA PRO A 151 -11.57 4.06 -10.06
C PRO A 151 -10.73 3.03 -9.29
N CYS A 152 -9.42 2.99 -9.56
CA CYS A 152 -8.44 2.21 -8.79
C CYS A 152 -8.54 0.67 -8.91
N LEU A 153 -9.12 0.18 -10.01
CA LEU A 153 -9.16 -1.24 -10.41
C LEU A 153 -8.40 -1.49 -11.71
#